data_AF-A0A931Z0E3-F1
#
_entry.id   AF-A0A931Z0E3-F1
#
_cell.length_a   1.000
_cell.length_b   1.000
_cell.length_c   1.000
_cell.angle_alpha   90.00
_cell.angle_beta   90.00
_cell.angle_gamma   90.00
#
_symmetry.space_group_name_H-M   'P 1'
#
loop_
_entity.id
_entity.type
_entity.pdbx_description
1 polymer ?
#
loop_
_entity_poly.entity_id
_entity_poly.type
_entity_poly.pdbx_seq_one_letter_code
_entity_poly.pdbx_strand_id
1 'polypeptide(L)'
;LAETFGVPVVPHSAYFGPGLLASIHCIAAMPAEALVERFYCDFAENPLGEAIHPQRGRIAVPQGPGLGVDPDPRLLEKLRAR
;
A
#
# COMPACT_ATOMS: atom_id res chain seq x y z
N LEU A 1 15.29 -15.59 -2.67
CA LEU A 1 15.46 -16.78 -1.80
C LEU A 1 14.18 -17.62 -1.78
N ALA A 2 13.05 -17.12 -1.25
CA ALA A 2 11.80 -17.87 -1.21
C ALA A 2 11.35 -18.38 -2.60
N GLU A 3 11.45 -17.52 -3.62
CA GLU A 3 11.20 -17.87 -5.03
C GLU A 3 12.04 -19.06 -5.52
N THR A 4 13.32 -19.11 -5.14
CA THR A 4 14.25 -20.20 -5.52
C THR A 4 13.77 -21.57 -4.99
N PHE A 5 12.99 -21.57 -3.92
CA PHE A 5 12.41 -22.77 -3.33
C PHE A 5 10.92 -22.96 -3.68
N GLY A 6 10.37 -22.14 -4.58
CA GLY A 6 8.95 -22.19 -4.95
C GLY A 6 8.00 -21.83 -3.80
N VAL A 7 8.49 -21.09 -2.80
CA VAL A 7 7.70 -20.67 -1.63
C VAL A 7 7.05 -19.31 -1.91
N PRO A 8 5.70 -19.21 -1.88
CA PRO A 8 5.01 -17.93 -2.04
C PRO A 8 5.36 -16.96 -0.91
N VAL A 9 5.51 -15.68 -1.26
CA VAL A 9 5.71 -14.60 -0.29
C VAL A 9 4.52 -13.65 -0.37
N VAL A 10 3.96 -13.33 0.79
CA VAL A 10 2.92 -12.32 0.95
C VAL A 10 3.44 -11.33 1.97
N PRO A 11 3.90 -10.14 1.55
CA PRO A 11 4.41 -9.13 2.48
C PRO A 11 3.36 -8.75 3.50
N HIS A 12 3.69 -8.87 4.79
CA HIS A 12 2.82 -8.38 5.85
C HIS A 12 2.79 -6.84 5.84
N SER A 13 1.58 -6.29 5.80
CA SER A 13 1.32 -4.86 5.72
C SER A 13 -0.01 -4.53 6.37
N ALA A 14 -0.11 -4.76 7.69
CA ALA A 14 -1.27 -4.38 8.50
C ALA A 14 -1.44 -2.86 8.68
N TYR A 15 -1.25 -2.07 7.63
CA TYR A 15 -1.27 -0.62 7.66
C TYR A 15 -2.03 -0.04 6.46
N PHE A 16 -2.34 1.25 6.58
CA PHE A 16 -3.07 2.07 5.61
C PHE A 16 -2.21 3.28 5.16
N GLY A 17 -0.90 3.18 5.33
CA GLY A 17 0.05 4.28 5.14
C GLY A 17 1.17 3.94 4.16
N PRO A 18 2.36 4.55 4.29
CA PRO A 18 3.46 4.35 3.34
C PRO A 18 3.95 2.89 3.26
N GLY A 19 3.81 2.11 4.35
CA GLY A 19 4.13 0.67 4.34
C GLY A 19 3.25 -0.16 3.39
N LEU A 20 1.98 0.24 3.22
CA LEU A 20 1.08 -0.40 2.24
C LEU A 20 1.51 -0.06 0.81
N LEU A 21 1.85 1.21 0.54
CA LEU A 21 2.36 1.62 -0.77
C LEU A 21 3.64 0.87 -1.12
N ALA A 22 4.58 0.75 -0.17
CA ALA A 22 5.81 -0.01 -0.36
C ALA A 22 5.51 -1.49 -0.66
N SER A 23 4.57 -2.11 0.06
CA SER A 23 4.15 -3.50 -0.18
C SER A 23 3.52 -3.70 -1.56
N ILE A 24 2.70 -2.75 -2.03
CA ILE A 24 2.13 -2.76 -3.39
C ILE A 24 3.24 -2.75 -4.44
N HIS A 25 4.24 -1.87 -4.30
CA HIS A 25 5.39 -1.81 -5.21
C HIS A 25 6.23 -3.10 -5.17
N CYS A 26 6.50 -3.63 -3.98
CA CYS A 26 7.21 -4.90 -3.82
C CYS A 26 6.47 -6.04 -4.53
N ILE A 27 5.15 -6.19 -4.30
CA ILE A 27 4.33 -7.23 -4.94
C ILE A 27 4.30 -7.06 -6.45
N ALA A 28 4.20 -5.83 -6.96
CA ALA A 28 4.19 -5.57 -8.40
C ALA A 28 5.52 -5.92 -9.08
N ALA A 29 6.63 -5.88 -8.34
CA ALA A 29 7.96 -6.25 -8.83
C ALA A 29 8.28 -7.75 -8.67
N MET A 30 7.47 -8.50 -7.93
CA MET A 30 7.66 -9.94 -7.75
C MET A 30 7.29 -10.71 -9.02
N PRO A 31 7.98 -11.83 -9.33
CA PRO A 31 7.71 -12.64 -10.51
C PRO A 31 6.40 -13.42 -10.42
N ALA A 32 5.86 -13.63 -9.21
CA ALA A 32 4.61 -14.33 -8.97
C ALA A 32 3.55 -13.36 -8.42
N GLU A 33 2.29 -13.55 -8.83
CA GLU A 33 1.16 -12.81 -8.26
C GLU A 33 1.03 -13.14 -6.77
N ALA A 34 0.87 -12.10 -5.95
CA ALA A 34 0.68 -12.20 -4.51
C ALA A 34 -0.45 -11.28 -4.06
N LEU A 35 -1.05 -11.61 -2.91
CA LEU A 35 -2.11 -10.79 -2.32
C LEU A 35 -1.52 -9.54 -1.67
N VAL A 36 -2.21 -8.41 -1.82
CA VAL A 36 -1.92 -7.21 -1.03
C VAL A 36 -2.70 -7.30 0.28
N GLU A 37 -2.00 -7.37 1.40
CA GLU A 37 -2.62 -7.23 2.70
C GLU A 37 -2.99 -5.76 2.93
N ARG A 38 -4.30 -5.47 3.03
CA ARG A 38 -4.84 -4.15 3.38
C ARG A 38 -5.72 -4.29 4.60
N PHE A 39 -5.45 -3.47 5.62
CA PHE A 39 -6.31 -3.41 6.79
C PHE A 39 -7.72 -2.91 6.43
N TYR A 40 -8.76 -3.70 6.71
CA TYR A 40 -10.14 -3.34 6.39
C TYR A 40 -10.72 -2.44 7.47
N CYS A 41 -10.72 -1.13 7.20
CA CYS A 41 -11.41 -0.14 8.01
C CYS A 41 -11.76 1.09 7.16
N ASP A 42 -12.70 1.87 7.67
CA ASP A 42 -13.10 3.14 7.09
C ASP A 42 -12.38 4.27 7.84
N PHE A 43 -11.61 5.06 7.09
CA PHE A 43 -11.01 6.28 7.62
C PHE A 43 -11.97 7.44 7.40
N ALA A 44 -12.28 8.18 8.47
CA ALA A 44 -12.96 9.46 8.33
C ALA A 44 -12.14 10.43 7.45
N GLU A 45 -10.81 10.38 7.58
CA GLU A 45 -9.86 11.16 6.79
C GLU A 45 -8.66 10.29 6.43
N ASN A 46 -8.37 10.15 5.14
CA ASN A 46 -7.27 9.35 4.62
C ASN A 46 -6.28 10.25 3.87
N PRO A 47 -5.06 10.49 4.39
CA PRO A 47 -4.04 11.29 3.72
C PRO A 47 -3.66 10.79 2.33
N LEU A 48 -3.82 9.49 2.05
CA LEU A 48 -3.46 8.86 0.77
C LEU A 48 -4.65 8.73 -0.20
N GLY A 49 -5.86 9.12 0.22
CA GLY A 49 -7.08 9.04 -0.60
C GLY A 49 -7.27 7.67 -1.27
N GLU A 50 -7.70 7.69 -2.54
CA GLU A 50 -8.01 6.48 -3.33
C GLU A 50 -6.81 5.58 -3.63
N ALA A 51 -5.56 6.04 -3.41
CA ALA A 51 -4.36 5.28 -3.76
C ALA A 51 -4.23 3.94 -3.00
N ILE A 52 -4.93 3.81 -1.88
CA ILE A 52 -4.95 2.59 -1.04
C ILE A 52 -6.30 1.86 -1.07
N HIS A 53 -7.25 2.27 -1.93
CA HIS A 53 -8.56 1.64 -2.03
C HIS A 53 -8.62 0.62 -3.17
N PRO A 54 -9.02 -0.64 -2.89
CA PRO A 54 -9.15 -1.64 -3.93
C PRO A 54 -10.36 -1.33 -4.82
N GLN A 55 -10.16 -1.43 -6.13
CA GLN A 55 -11.21 -1.35 -7.14
C GLN A 55 -11.35 -2.72 -7.81
N ARG A 56 -12.55 -3.32 -7.71
CA ARG A 56 -12.84 -4.67 -8.25
C ARG A 56 -11.83 -5.74 -7.77
N GLY A 57 -11.49 -5.71 -6.49
CA GLY A 57 -10.57 -6.68 -5.87
C GLY A 57 -9.09 -6.50 -6.23
N ARG A 58 -8.72 -5.42 -6.90
CA ARG A 58 -7.32 -5.09 -7.25
C ARG A 58 -6.95 -3.70 -6.75
N ILE A 59 -5.69 -3.51 -6.41
CA ILE A 59 -5.12 -2.19 -6.09
C ILE A 59 -4.15 -1.83 -7.20
N ALA A 60 -4.27 -0.60 -7.72
CA ALA A 60 -3.36 -0.11 -8.74
C ALA A 60 -2.02 0.30 -8.10
N VAL A 61 -0.93 0.08 -8.83
CA VAL A 61 0.40 0.56 -8.43
C VAL A 61 0.47 2.07 -8.72
N PRO A 62 0.72 2.93 -7.71
CA PRO A 62 0.88 4.36 -7.95
C PRO A 62 2.08 4.66 -8.86
N GLN A 63 1.92 5.57 -9.82
CA GLN A 63 2.91 5.80 -10.89
C GLN A 63 3.75 7.07 -10.72
N GLY A 64 3.52 7.86 -9.65
CA GLY A 64 4.35 9.02 -9.36
C GLY A 64 5.77 8.64 -8.91
N PRO A 65 6.64 9.62 -8.65
CA PRO A 65 7.96 9.39 -8.07
C PRO A 65 7.89 8.73 -6.68
N GLY A 66 8.94 7.98 -6.30
CA GLY A 66 9.05 7.36 -4.99
C GLY A 66 7.97 6.30 -4.75
N LEU A 67 7.16 6.48 -3.70
CA LEU A 67 6.00 5.60 -3.42
C LEU A 67 4.80 5.88 -4.34
N GLY A 68 4.88 6.92 -5.14
CA GLY A 68 3.97 7.21 -6.25
C GLY A 68 2.72 8.01 -5.91
N VAL A 69 2.55 8.42 -4.66
CA VAL A 69 1.58 9.41 -4.20
C VAL A 69 2.10 10.10 -2.94
N ASP A 70 1.91 11.41 -2.86
CA ASP A 70 2.19 12.19 -1.66
C ASP A 70 0.92 12.29 -0.79
N PRO A 71 1.04 12.20 0.55
CA PRO A 71 -0.09 12.43 1.45
C PRO A 71 -0.56 13.89 1.40
N ASP A 72 -1.87 14.12 1.59
CA ASP A 72 -2.42 15.49 1.68
C ASP A 72 -1.77 16.25 2.84
N PRO A 73 -1.00 17.33 2.58
CA PRO A 73 -0.27 18.05 3.61
C PRO A 73 -1.20 18.70 4.64
N ARG A 74 -2.45 19.02 4.28
CA ARG A 74 -3.44 19.58 5.22
C ARG A 74 -3.87 18.52 6.24
N LEU A 75 -4.04 17.28 5.80
CA LEU A 75 -4.37 16.16 6.69
C LEU A 75 -3.18 15.79 7.57
N LEU A 76 -1.96 15.87 7.05
CA LEU A 76 -0.76 15.68 7.87
C LEU A 76 -0.67 16.70 9.00
N GLU A 77 -0.91 17.99 8.73
CA GLU A 77 -0.88 19.01 9.78
C GLU A 77 -2.00 18.79 10.80
N LYS A 78 -3.20 18.45 10.33
CA LYS A 78 -4.37 18.20 11.19
C LYS A 78 -4.19 16.96 12.10
N LEU A 79 -3.62 15.88 11.56
CA LEU A 79 -3.50 14.58 12.23
C LEU A 79 -2.15 14.39 12.94
N ARG A 80 -1.30 15.41 12.96
CA ARG A 80 0.01 15.35 13.62
C ARG A 80 -0.17 15.07 15.12
N ALA A 81 0.48 14.00 15.60
CA ALA A 81 0.55 13.73 17.03
C ALA A 81 1.26 14.89 17.76
N ARG A 82 0.82 15.18 18.98
CA ARG A 82 1.44 16.21 19.83
C ARG A 82 2.65 15.66 20.55
#